data_AF-A0A1I5KKE2-F1
#
_entry.id   AF-A0A1I5KKE2-F1
#
_cell.length_a   1.000
_cell.length_b   1.000
_cell.length_c   1.000
_cell.angle_alpha   90.00
_cell.angle_beta   90.00
_cell.angle_gamma   90.00
#
_symmetry.space_group_name_H-M   'P 1'
#
loop_
_entity.id
_entity.type
_entity.pdbx_description
1 polymer ?
#
loop_
_entity_poly.entity_id
_entity_poly.type
_entity_poly.pdbx_seq_one_letter_code
_entity_poly.pdbx_strand_id
1 'polypeptide(L)' 'MKIVIEFYKTRDADDAHAVIGRETVEIDDLDGAIAAGRLLARTLDMPQCADSMTITDANGVMHYSGIIGSEAMNEGRQ' A
#
# COMPACT_ATOMS: atom_id res chain seq x y z
N MET A 1 -3.44 -7.27 15.28
CA MET A 1 -2.79 -8.27 14.42
C MET A 1 -1.58 -7.63 13.77
N LYS A 2 -0.50 -8.41 13.65
CA LYS A 2 0.73 -7.96 13.02
C LYS A 2 0.69 -8.21 11.53
N ILE A 3 0.86 -7.15 10.75
CA ILE A 3 0.91 -7.23 9.29
C ILE A 3 2.19 -6.60 8.75
N VAL A 4 2.51 -6.97 7.52
CA VAL A 4 3.53 -6.35 6.70
C VAL A 4 2.85 -5.65 5.53
N ILE A 5 3.17 -4.37 5.35
CA ILE A 5 2.76 -3.56 4.21
C ILE A 5 3.98 -3.40 3.32
N GLU A 6 3.90 -3.87 2.07
CA GLU A 6 4.94 -3.61 1.07
C GLU A 6 4.42 -2.60 0.05
N PHE A 7 5.26 -1.63 -0.27
CA PHE A 7 4.99 -0.57 -1.24
C PHE A 7 5.77 -0.83 -2.51
N TYR A 8 5.11 -0.69 -3.65
CA TYR A 8 5.69 -0.99 -4.95
C TYR A 8 5.67 0.22 -5.87
N LYS A 9 6.65 0.25 -6.77
CA LYS A 9 6.67 1.09 -7.95
C LYS A 9 6.76 0.23 -9.18
N THR A 10 5.84 0.44 -10.12
CA THR A 10 5.89 -0.16 -11.45
C THR A 10 6.94 0.58 -12.27
N ARG A 11 7.85 -0.18 -12.89
CA ARG A 11 8.88 0.37 -13.78
C ARG A 11 8.34 0.49 -15.19
N ASP A 12 8.34 1.71 -15.75
CA ASP A 12 7.81 1.97 -17.10
C ASP A 12 8.54 1.20 -18.23
N ALA A 13 9.75 0.72 -17.97
CA ALA A 13 10.58 0.04 -18.96
C ALA A 13 10.16 -1.42 -19.22
N ASP A 14 9.68 -2.13 -18.20
CA ASP A 14 9.43 -3.57 -18.23
C ASP A 14 8.19 -4.02 -17.44
N ASP A 15 7.34 -3.08 -16.99
CA ASP A 15 6.15 -3.30 -16.16
C ASP A 15 6.42 -4.09 -14.87
N ALA A 16 7.68 -4.20 -14.45
CA ALA A 16 8.02 -4.95 -13.26
C ALA A 16 7.81 -4.11 -12.01
N HIS A 17 7.21 -4.74 -11.00
CA HIS A 17 6.99 -4.15 -9.69
C HIS A 17 8.26 -4.24 -8.83
N ALA A 18 8.84 -3.10 -8.48
CA ALA A 18 9.94 -3.01 -7.53
C ALA A 18 9.40 -2.66 -6.14
N VAL A 19 9.85 -3.38 -5.10
CA VAL A 19 9.57 -3.00 -3.71
C VAL A 19 10.40 -1.76 -3.36
N ILE A 20 9.75 -0.69 -2.94
CA ILE A 20 10.40 0.58 -2.59
C ILE A 20 10.28 0.94 -1.11
N GLY A 21 9.42 0.24 -0.37
CA GLY A 21 9.21 0.44 1.05
C GLY A 21 8.55 -0.77 1.67
N ARG A 22 8.82 -1.00 2.96
CA ARG A 22 8.23 -2.09 3.72
C ARG A 22 8.08 -1.68 5.17
N GLU A 23 6.83 -1.71 5.65
CA GLU A 23 6.50 -1.39 7.03
C GLU A 23 5.84 -2.57 7.72
N THR A 24 6.07 -2.68 9.02
CA THR A 24 5.40 -3.66 9.86
C THR A 24 4.60 -2.92 10.92
N VAL A 25 3.30 -3.13 10.95
CA VAL A 25 2.37 -2.41 11.83
C VAL A 25 1.44 -3.36 12.56
N GLU A 26 1.09 -2.97 13.78
CA GLU A 26 0.02 -3.60 14.55
C GLU A 26 -1.28 -2.84 14.25
N ILE A 27 -2.31 -3.57 13.81
CA ILE A 27 -3.62 -3.05 13.40
C ILE A 27 -4.73 -3.94 13.94
N ASP A 28 -5.91 -3.39 14.18
CA ASP A 28 -7.02 -4.16 14.73
C ASP A 28 -7.70 -5.03 13.65
N ASP A 29 -7.87 -4.47 12.44
CA ASP A 29 -8.55 -5.11 11.31
C ASP A 29 -7.97 -4.68 9.94
N LEU A 30 -8.35 -5.41 8.89
CA LEU A 30 -7.86 -5.20 7.53
C LEU A 30 -8.19 -3.81 6.97
N ASP A 31 -9.33 -3.22 7.32
CA ASP A 31 -9.69 -1.88 6.86
C ASP A 31 -8.75 -0.83 7.47
N GLY A 32 -8.43 -0.97 8.75
CA GLY A 32 -7.40 -0.19 9.45
C GLY A 32 -6.01 -0.37 8.82
N ALA A 33 -5.66 -1.58 8.39
CA ALA A 33 -4.42 -1.81 7.64
C ALA A 33 -4.37 -1.08 6.30
N ILE A 34 -5.46 -1.11 5.53
CA ILE A 34 -5.55 -0.40 4.24
C ILE A 34 -5.43 1.12 4.47
N ALA A 35 -6.14 1.65 5.48
CA ALA A 35 -6.06 3.05 5.84
C ALA A 35 -4.64 3.47 6.28
N ALA A 36 -3.99 2.66 7.12
CA ALA A 36 -2.61 2.87 7.54
C ALA A 36 -1.64 2.83 6.36
N GLY A 37 -1.78 1.86 5.45
CA GLY A 37 -0.97 1.76 4.24
C GLY A 37 -1.09 3.00 3.34
N ARG A 38 -2.32 3.49 3.12
CA ARG A 38 -2.56 4.73 2.36
C ARG A 38 -1.97 5.97 3.02
N LEU A 39 -2.02 6.06 4.35
CA LEU A 39 -1.40 7.15 5.08
C LEU A 39 0.13 7.10 4.96
N LEU A 40 0.73 5.94 5.23
CA LEU A 40 2.17 5.70 5.16
C LEU A 40 2.73 5.98 3.76
N ALA A 41 2.01 5.59 2.71
CA ALA A 41 2.39 5.89 1.33
C ALA A 41 2.57 7.41 1.06
N ARG A 42 1.91 8.28 1.83
CA ARG A 42 1.99 9.73 1.72
C ARG A 42 2.98 10.39 2.67
N THR A 43 3.31 9.73 3.78
CA THR A 43 4.09 10.33 4.88
C THR A 43 5.49 9.76 5.03
N LEU A 44 5.73 8.54 4.54
CA LEU A 44 7.07 7.97 4.55
C LEU A 44 7.95 8.72 3.56
N ASP A 45 9.17 9.02 3.99
CA ASP A 45 10.21 9.59 3.14
C ASP A 45 10.79 8.50 2.22
N MET A 46 9.96 8.03 1.29
CA MET A 46 10.35 7.02 0.32
C MET A 46 11.09 7.65 -0.87
N PRO A 47 12.11 6.98 -1.44
CA PRO A 47 12.86 7.50 -2.60
C PRO A 47 11.99 7.77 -3.83
N GLN A 48 10.86 7.06 -3.94
CA GLN A 48 9.89 7.16 -5.02
C GLN A 48 8.48 7.10 -4.45
N CYS A 49 7.50 7.70 -5.16
CA CYS A 49 6.10 7.56 -4.80
C CYS A 49 5.59 6.18 -5.23
N ALA A 50 5.14 5.38 -4.26
CA ALA A 50 4.50 4.09 -4.50
C ALA A 50 3.22 4.26 -5.33
N ASP A 51 2.98 3.34 -6.26
CA ASP A 51 1.72 3.28 -7.02
C ASP A 51 0.78 2.18 -6.49
N SER A 52 1.32 1.19 -5.79
CA SER A 52 0.58 0.03 -5.32
C SER A 52 1.15 -0.48 -3.99
N MET A 53 0.34 -1.24 -3.26
CA MET A 53 0.75 -1.89 -2.02
C MET A 53 0.11 -3.26 -1.85
N THR A 54 0.76 -4.10 -1.05
CA THR A 54 0.21 -5.36 -0.56
C THR A 54 0.20 -5.36 0.97
N ILE A 55 -0.73 -6.13 1.55
CA ILE A 55 -0.79 -6.39 2.98
C ILE A 55 -0.74 -7.90 3.18
N THR A 56 0.23 -8.36 3.95
CA THR A 56 0.43 -9.76 4.32
C THR A 56 0.46 -9.92 5.83
N ASP A 57 -0.03 -11.04 6.35
CA ASP A 57 0.13 -11.37 7.76
C ASP A 57 1.50 -12.02 8.05
N ALA A 58 1.75 -12.32 9.33
CA ALA A 58 2.97 -12.96 9.78
C ALA A 58 3.22 -14.36 9.20
N ASN A 59 2.19 -15.04 8.68
CA ASN A 59 2.30 -16.34 8.02
C ASN A 59 2.56 -16.20 6.50
N GLY A 60 2.66 -14.97 6.00
CA GLY A 60 2.80 -14.68 4.57
C GLY A 60 1.49 -14.79 3.79
N VAL A 61 0.33 -14.90 4.46
CA VAL A 61 -0.96 -14.88 3.78
C VAL A 61 -1.26 -13.45 3.35
N MET A 62 -1.51 -13.26 2.06
CA MET A 62 -1.90 -11.97 1.50
C MET A 62 -3.38 -11.71 1.78
N HIS A 63 -3.64 -10.58 2.44
CA HIS A 63 -4.99 -10.12 2.77
C HIS A 63 -5.47 -9.01 1.83
N TYR A 64 -4.53 -8.25 1.23
CA TYR A 64 -4.86 -7.17 0.31
C TYR A 64 -3.77 -6.96 -0.74
N SER A 65 -4.19 -6.57 -1.94
CA SER A 65 -3.35 -6.03 -3.01
C SER A 65 -4.14 -4.96 -3.75
N GLY A 66 -3.55 -3.78 -3.97
CA GLY A 66 -4.26 -2.70 -4.64
C GLY A 66 -3.41 -1.47 -4.96
N ILE A 67 -3.98 -0.61 -5.81
CA ILE A 67 -3.38 0.65 -6.27
C ILE A 67 -3.66 1.74 -5.22
N ILE A 68 -2.62 2.51 -4.88
CA ILE A 68 -2.69 3.57 -3.88
C ILE A 68 -3.47 4.78 -4.44
N GLY A 69 -3.30 5.09 -5.72
CA GLY A 69 -3.92 6.24 -6.40
C GLY A 69 -5.37 6.07 -6.86
N SER A 70 -6.02 4.92 -6.65
CA SER A 70 -7.40 4.68 -7.10
C SER A 70 -8.45 4.92 -6.01
N GLU A 71 -8.31 6.00 -5.23
CA GLU A 71 -9.52 6.62 -4.68
C GLU A 71 -10.14 7.38 -5.85
N ALA A 72 -11.11 6.73 -6.51
CA ALA A 72 -11.93 7.38 -7.51
C ALA A 72 -12.38 8.74 -6.96
N MET A 73 -12.04 9.78 -7.70
CA MET A 73 -12.64 11.10 -7.69
C MET A 73 -14.16 10.98 -7.50
N ASN A 74 -14.62 10.94 -6.25
CA ASN A 74 -15.96 11.32 -5.85
C ASN A 74 -15.87 12.73 -5.26
N GLU A 75 -15.29 13.65 -6.04
CA GLU A 75 -15.64 15.05 -5.90
C GLU A 75 -17.07 15.18 -6.45
N GLY A 76 -18.00 15.45 -5.55
CA GLY A 76 -19.40 15.63 -5.88
C GLY A 76 -19.57 16.64 -7.01
N ARG A 77 -20.04 16.17 -8.17
CA ARG A 77 -20.90 16.98 -9.03
C ARG A 77 -22.33 16.80 -8.52
N GLN A 78 -22.75 17.71 -7.64
CA GLN A 78 -24.16 18.11 -7.57
C GLN A 78 -24.44 19.15 -8.65
#